data_AF-A0A0H2P4U4-F1
#
_entry.id   AF-A0A0H2P4U4-F1
#
_cell.length_a   1.000
_cell.length_b   1.000
_cell.length_c   1.000
_cell.angle_alpha   90.00
_cell.angle_beta   90.00
_cell.angle_gamma   90.00
#
_symmetry.space_group_name_H-M   'P 1'
#
loop_
_entity.id
_entity.type
_entity.pdbx_description
1 polymer ?
#
loop_
_entity_poly.entity_id
_entity_poly.type
_entity_poly.pdbx_seq_one_letter_code
_entity_poly.pdbx_strand_id
1 'polypeptide(L)'
;MCNNIMVCKFLIQDLKVSLCIANLVHMTAVMVSPALKAQKQELSLQDRVTYNMKVLIAIRQTSQKDLAQAMGIAAPTLSQKFSGRTRWNMDDIEKASDFLDVKPEALVAGHGFEPWTSGL
;
A
#
# COMPACT_ATOMS: atom_id res chain seq x y z
N MET A 1 -0.29 63.78 -8.25
CA MET A 1 0.79 62.87 -7.78
C MET A 1 0.29 61.96 -6.65
N CYS A 2 -0.72 61.11 -6.89
CA CYS A 2 -1.28 60.23 -5.83
C CYS A 2 -1.46 58.75 -6.24
N ASN A 3 -1.04 58.35 -7.45
CA ASN A 3 -1.39 57.01 -7.97
C ASN A 3 -0.35 55.91 -7.64
N ASN A 4 0.94 56.25 -7.49
CA ASN A 4 1.99 55.25 -7.25
C ASN A 4 2.09 54.75 -5.79
N ILE A 5 1.68 55.56 -4.80
CA ILE A 5 1.76 55.17 -3.38
C ILE A 5 0.61 54.20 -3.00
N MET A 6 -0.56 54.33 -3.63
CA MET A 6 -1.73 53.50 -3.32
C MET A 6 -1.58 52.08 -3.90
N VAL A 7 -1.01 51.96 -5.11
CA VAL A 7 -0.72 50.66 -5.75
C VAL A 7 0.35 49.88 -4.97
N CYS A 8 1.39 50.55 -4.47
CA CYS A 8 2.40 49.90 -3.63
C CYS A 8 1.83 49.41 -2.29
N LYS A 9 0.90 50.13 -1.65
CA LYS A 9 0.25 49.64 -0.42
C LYS A 9 -0.62 48.39 -0.66
N PHE A 10 -1.32 48.32 -1.79
CA PHE A 10 -2.16 47.17 -2.15
C PHE A 10 -1.29 45.91 -2.40
N LEU A 11 -0.22 46.04 -3.19
CA LEU A 11 0.71 44.94 -3.49
C LEU A 11 1.48 44.41 -2.26
N ILE A 12 1.79 45.29 -1.29
CA ILE A 12 2.45 44.88 -0.04
C ILE A 12 1.48 44.14 0.90
N GLN A 13 0.20 44.50 0.89
CA GLN A 13 -0.83 43.81 1.68
C GLN A 13 -1.06 42.38 1.16
N ASP A 14 -1.14 42.20 -0.16
CA ASP A 14 -1.32 40.89 -0.82
C ASP A 14 -0.13 39.95 -0.59
N LEU A 15 1.11 40.48 -0.64
CA LEU A 15 2.31 39.68 -0.37
C LEU A 15 2.36 39.17 1.07
N LYS A 16 1.84 39.95 2.03
CA LYS A 16 1.82 39.58 3.45
C LYS A 16 0.73 38.54 3.75
N VAL A 17 -0.43 38.62 3.09
CA VAL A 17 -1.49 37.60 3.19
C VAL A 17 -1.02 36.27 2.58
N SER A 18 -0.37 36.32 1.42
CA SER A 18 0.18 35.13 0.75
C SER A 18 1.25 34.40 1.59
N LEU A 19 2.13 35.16 2.25
CA LEU A 19 3.15 34.59 3.14
C LEU A 19 2.54 33.97 4.42
N CYS A 20 1.48 34.55 4.97
CA CYS A 20 0.76 33.99 6.11
C CYS A 20 0.04 32.68 5.77
N ILE A 21 -0.58 32.59 4.58
CA ILE A 21 -1.23 31.36 4.10
C ILE A 21 -0.19 30.26 3.85
N ALA A 22 0.95 30.60 3.23
CA ALA A 22 2.03 29.65 2.99
C ALA A 22 2.63 29.07 4.29
N ASN A 23 2.78 29.89 5.34
CA ASN A 23 3.25 29.42 6.65
C ASN A 23 2.21 28.54 7.36
N LEU A 24 0.91 28.86 7.24
CA LEU A 24 -0.16 28.04 7.82
C LEU A 24 -0.24 26.65 7.14
N VAL A 25 -0.11 26.58 5.82
CA VAL A 25 -0.12 25.31 5.06
C VAL A 25 1.12 24.46 5.40
N HIS A 26 2.30 25.06 5.55
CA HIS A 26 3.50 24.33 5.97
C HIS A 26 3.41 23.78 7.41
N MET A 27 2.87 24.56 8.35
CA MET A 27 2.71 24.10 9.74
C MET A 27 1.72 22.92 9.84
N THR A 28 0.69 22.91 8.98
CA THR A 28 -0.26 21.80 8.90
C THR A 28 0.36 20.55 8.24
N ALA A 29 1.19 20.72 7.20
CA ALA A 29 1.88 19.61 6.53
C ALA A 29 2.95 18.95 7.42
N VAL A 30 3.67 19.73 8.23
CA VAL A 30 4.73 19.22 9.13
C VAL A 30 4.15 18.41 10.29
N MET A 31 2.99 18.78 10.84
CA MET A 31 2.38 18.08 11.98
C MET A 31 1.58 16.82 11.56
N VAL A 32 1.05 16.78 10.33
CA VAL A 32 0.32 15.62 9.79
C VAL A 32 1.27 14.48 9.36
N SER A 33 2.49 14.83 8.93
CA SER A 33 3.46 13.87 8.39
C SER A 33 3.99 12.81 9.38
N PRO A 34 4.37 13.13 10.64
CA PRO A 34 4.79 12.11 11.61
C PRO A 34 3.59 11.35 12.21
N ALA A 35 2.41 11.96 12.31
CA ALA A 35 1.21 11.33 12.87
C ALA A 35 0.63 10.24 11.94
N LEU A 36 0.75 10.38 10.62
CA LEU A 36 0.42 9.32 9.66
C LEU A 36 1.48 8.20 9.62
N LYS A 37 2.75 8.50 9.91
CA LYS A 37 3.84 7.51 9.92
C LYS A 37 3.83 6.58 11.13
N ALA A 38 3.10 6.92 12.19
CA ALA A 38 3.05 6.16 13.44
C ALA A 38 1.75 5.36 13.66
N GLN A 39 0.86 5.29 12.67
CA GLN A 39 -0.11 4.20 12.63
C GLN A 39 0.53 3.02 11.92
N LYS A 40 1.20 2.16 12.71
CA LYS A 40 1.48 0.79 12.28
C LYS A 40 0.12 0.11 12.08
N GLN A 41 -0.46 0.28 10.89
CA GLN A 41 -1.69 -0.39 10.54
C GLN A 41 -1.38 -1.89 10.52
N GLU A 42 -1.79 -2.60 11.56
CA GLU A 42 -1.72 -4.06 11.62
C GLU A 42 -2.56 -4.59 10.45
N LEU A 43 -1.88 -4.89 9.34
CA LEU A 43 -2.48 -5.53 8.18
C LEU A 43 -3.15 -6.81 8.65
N SER A 44 -4.40 -7.04 8.23
CA SER A 44 -5.06 -8.30 8.57
C SER A 44 -4.25 -9.46 7.98
N LEU A 45 -4.36 -10.64 8.59
CA LEU A 45 -3.73 -11.85 8.03
C LEU A 45 -4.14 -12.07 6.57
N GLN A 46 -5.36 -11.69 6.21
CA GLN A 46 -5.91 -11.80 4.86
C GLN A 46 -5.21 -10.84 3.88
N ASP A 47 -4.95 -9.60 4.30
CA ASP A 47 -4.19 -8.63 3.50
C ASP A 47 -2.75 -9.08 3.31
N ARG A 48 -2.17 -9.67 4.37
CA ARG A 48 -0.80 -10.18 4.37
C ARG A 48 -0.62 -11.36 3.43
N VAL A 49 -1.52 -12.34 3.48
CA VAL A 49 -1.57 -13.44 2.51
C VAL A 49 -1.68 -12.89 1.09
N THR A 50 -2.61 -11.95 0.87
CA THR A 50 -2.80 -11.33 -0.45
C THR A 50 -1.53 -10.66 -0.97
N TYR A 51 -0.81 -9.95 -0.10
CA TYR A 51 0.46 -9.32 -0.43
C TYR A 51 1.54 -10.36 -0.78
N ASN A 52 1.71 -11.37 0.07
CA ASN A 52 2.71 -12.43 -0.13
C ASN A 52 2.46 -13.19 -1.45
N MET A 53 1.20 -13.49 -1.77
CA MET A 53 0.82 -14.09 -3.05
C MET A 53 1.22 -13.22 -4.24
N LYS A 54 0.96 -11.91 -4.19
CA LYS A 54 1.34 -10.98 -5.28
C LYS A 54 2.85 -10.95 -5.50
N VAL A 55 3.61 -10.92 -4.41
CA VAL A 55 5.09 -10.92 -4.46
C VAL A 55 5.60 -12.22 -5.08
N LEU A 56 5.12 -13.37 -4.61
CA LEU A 56 5.55 -14.67 -5.15
C LEU A 56 5.15 -14.87 -6.61
N ILE A 57 3.96 -14.44 -7.02
CA ILE A 57 3.53 -14.46 -8.43
C ILE A 57 4.52 -13.65 -9.29
N ALA A 58 4.92 -12.47 -8.83
CA ALA A 58 5.88 -11.62 -9.54
C ALA A 58 7.29 -12.25 -9.60
N ILE A 59 7.77 -12.82 -8.49
CA ILE A 59 9.09 -13.48 -8.43
C ILE A 59 9.13 -14.70 -9.35
N ARG A 60 8.06 -15.51 -9.36
CA ARG A 60 7.96 -16.72 -10.20
C ARG A 60 7.61 -16.42 -11.65
N GLN A 61 7.42 -15.15 -12.02
CA GLN A 61 7.03 -14.71 -13.38
C GLN A 61 5.78 -15.44 -13.89
N THR A 62 4.85 -15.73 -12.97
CA THR A 62 3.58 -16.38 -13.28
C THR A 62 2.45 -15.36 -13.22
N SER A 63 1.23 -15.77 -13.56
CA SER A 63 0.05 -14.89 -13.51
C SER A 63 -0.98 -15.36 -12.49
N GLN A 64 -1.90 -14.46 -12.12
CA GLN A 64 -3.08 -14.85 -11.32
C GLN A 64 -3.94 -15.88 -12.06
N LYS A 65 -3.96 -15.86 -13.39
CA LYS A 65 -4.71 -16.85 -14.17
C LYS A 65 -4.11 -18.25 -13.99
N ASP A 66 -2.79 -18.36 -14.04
CA ASP A 66 -2.10 -19.64 -13.88
C ASP A 66 -2.29 -20.19 -12.45
N LEU A 67 -2.21 -19.32 -11.44
CA LEU A 67 -2.55 -19.69 -10.07
C LEU A 67 -4.00 -20.17 -9.94
N ALA A 68 -4.96 -19.49 -10.58
CA ALA A 68 -6.36 -19.92 -10.55
C ALA A 68 -6.55 -21.32 -11.15
N GLN A 69 -5.87 -21.59 -12.27
CA GLN A 69 -5.88 -22.89 -12.92
C GLN A 69 -5.27 -23.98 -12.02
N ALA A 70 -4.13 -23.70 -11.39
CA ALA A 70 -3.47 -24.64 -10.46
C ALA A 70 -4.34 -24.94 -9.23
N MET A 71 -5.04 -23.95 -8.70
CA MET A 71 -5.97 -24.12 -7.57
C MET A 71 -7.29 -24.83 -7.96
N GLY A 72 -7.55 -24.98 -9.26
CA GLY A 72 -8.81 -25.54 -9.77
C GLY A 72 -10.02 -24.64 -9.56
N ILE A 73 -9.82 -23.31 -9.52
CA ILE A 73 -10.89 -22.32 -9.31
C ILE A 73 -11.02 -21.38 -10.50
N ALA A 74 -12.19 -20.78 -10.67
CA ALA A 74 -12.41 -19.79 -11.72
C ALA A 74 -11.59 -18.52 -11.46
N ALA A 75 -11.01 -17.93 -12.51
CA ALA A 75 -10.22 -16.69 -12.41
C ALA A 75 -10.96 -15.52 -11.72
N PRO A 76 -12.28 -15.31 -11.92
CA PRO A 76 -13.03 -14.30 -11.17
C PRO A 76 -13.05 -14.55 -9.66
N THR A 77 -13.14 -15.82 -9.24
CA THR A 77 -13.12 -16.21 -7.82
C THR A 77 -11.78 -15.88 -7.18
N LEU A 78 -10.67 -16.19 -7.86
CA LEU A 78 -9.35 -15.84 -7.37
C LEU A 78 -9.16 -14.31 -7.33
N SER A 79 -9.61 -13.59 -8.35
CA SER A 79 -9.56 -12.12 -8.39
C SER A 79 -10.34 -11.49 -7.23
N GLN A 80 -11.49 -12.07 -6.87
CA GLN A 80 -12.26 -11.64 -5.69
C GLN A 80 -11.45 -11.79 -4.39
N LYS A 81 -10.66 -12.87 -4.24
CA LYS A 81 -9.72 -13.04 -3.12
C LYS A 81 -8.63 -11.97 -3.11
N PHE A 82 -7.98 -11.71 -4.25
CA PHE A 82 -6.96 -10.65 -4.37
C PHE A 82 -7.50 -9.24 -4.10
N SER A 83 -8.80 -9.02 -4.32
CA SER A 83 -9.48 -7.75 -4.03
C SER A 83 -10.01 -7.65 -2.60
N GLY A 84 -9.89 -8.70 -1.79
CA GLY A 84 -10.40 -8.74 -0.41
C GLY A 84 -11.92 -8.96 -0.30
N ARG A 85 -12.63 -9.18 -1.40
CA ARG A 85 -14.07 -9.50 -1.40
C ARG A 85 -14.37 -10.91 -0.90
N THR A 86 -13.43 -11.82 -1.09
CA THR A 86 -13.51 -13.21 -0.63
C THR A 86 -12.31 -13.51 0.25
N ARG A 87 -12.53 -14.15 1.40
CA ARG A 87 -11.44 -14.52 2.30
C ARG A 87 -10.66 -15.72 1.75
N TRP A 88 -9.39 -15.78 2.10
CA TRP A 88 -8.53 -16.96 2.00
C TRP A 88 -8.92 -17.98 3.08
N ASN A 89 -9.03 -19.24 2.68
CA ASN A 89 -9.22 -20.40 3.54
C ASN A 89 -7.95 -21.27 3.55
N MET A 90 -7.93 -22.32 4.39
CA MET A 90 -6.75 -23.19 4.54
C MET A 90 -6.38 -23.91 3.23
N ASP A 91 -7.37 -24.46 2.52
CA ASP A 91 -7.18 -25.17 1.25
C ASP A 91 -6.57 -24.25 0.17
N ASP A 92 -6.92 -22.97 0.18
CA ASP A 92 -6.34 -22.00 -0.75
C ASP A 92 -4.84 -21.81 -0.48
N ILE A 93 -4.44 -21.75 0.80
CA ILE A 93 -3.04 -21.57 1.20
C ILE A 93 -2.24 -22.80 0.80
N GLU A 94 -2.74 -24.00 1.07
CA GLU A 94 -2.09 -25.26 0.69
C GLU A 94 -1.86 -25.33 -0.82
N LYS A 95 -2.93 -25.19 -1.62
CA LYS A 95 -2.84 -25.28 -3.09
C LYS A 95 -1.95 -24.20 -3.71
N ALA A 96 -2.00 -22.99 -3.18
CA ALA A 96 -1.15 -21.92 -3.65
C ALA A 96 0.30 -22.13 -3.23
N SER A 97 0.56 -22.69 -2.04
CA SER A 97 1.92 -23.02 -1.60
C SER A 97 2.57 -24.09 -2.47
N ASP A 98 1.80 -25.11 -2.87
CA ASP A 98 2.24 -26.14 -3.80
C ASP A 98 2.60 -25.54 -5.17
N PHE A 99 1.75 -24.65 -5.69
CA PHE A 99 1.99 -24.01 -6.98
C PHE A 99 3.18 -23.04 -6.96
N LEU A 100 3.34 -22.27 -5.88
CA LEU A 100 4.38 -21.25 -5.75
C LEU A 100 5.72 -21.84 -5.27
N ASP A 101 5.75 -23.13 -4.96
CA ASP A 101 6.90 -23.87 -4.44
C ASP A 101 7.48 -23.18 -3.19
N VAL A 102 6.60 -22.99 -2.19
CA VAL A 102 6.92 -22.45 -0.87
C VAL A 102 6.17 -23.26 0.19
N LYS A 103 6.61 -23.19 1.46
CA LYS A 103 5.80 -23.77 2.54
C LYS A 103 4.61 -22.86 2.88
N PRO A 104 3.45 -23.40 3.33
CA PRO A 104 2.27 -22.60 3.70
C PRO A 104 2.56 -21.44 4.65
N GLU A 105 3.51 -21.60 5.57
CA GLU A 105 3.91 -20.59 6.56
C GLU A 105 4.43 -19.32 5.90
N ALA A 106 5.11 -19.45 4.75
CA ALA A 106 5.58 -18.33 3.94
C ALA A 106 4.46 -17.37 3.54
N LEU A 107 3.29 -17.92 3.24
CA LEU A 107 2.15 -17.15 2.75
C LEU A 107 1.47 -16.40 3.89
N VAL A 108 1.45 -16.98 5.09
CA VAL A 108 0.80 -16.38 6.27
C VAL A 108 1.73 -15.52 7.11
N ALA A 109 3.06 -15.62 6.96
CA ALA A 109 3.99 -14.97 7.86
C ALA A 109 3.98 -13.42 7.81
N GLY A 110 4.38 -12.82 8.95
CA GLY A 110 4.51 -11.39 9.20
C GLY A 110 5.60 -10.70 8.38
N HIS A 111 5.57 -9.36 8.31
CA HIS A 111 6.75 -8.58 7.89
C HIS A 111 7.97 -9.03 8.70
N GLY A 112 9.01 -9.53 8.01
CA GLY A 112 10.23 -10.04 8.63
C GLY A 112 10.45 -11.55 8.48
N PHE A 113 9.50 -12.30 7.91
CA PHE A 113 9.74 -13.68 7.47
C PHE A 113 9.74 -13.72 5.95
N GLU A 114 10.88 -13.35 5.38
CA GLU A 114 11.15 -13.55 3.97
C GLU A 114 11.77 -14.95 3.84
N PRO A 115 11.03 -16.02 3.48
CA PRO A 115 11.63 -17.34 3.31
C PRO A 115 12.67 -17.39 2.18
N TRP A 116 12.71 -16.37 1.32
CA TRP A 116 13.74 -16.16 0.30
C TRP A 116 14.93 -15.27 0.75
N THR A 117 14.92 -14.68 1.96
CA THR A 117 16.11 -14.00 2.54
C THR A 117 16.49 -14.48 3.94
N SER A 118 15.68 -15.35 4.57
CA SER A 118 16.01 -16.03 5.82
C SER A 118 16.86 -17.30 5.60
N GLY A 119 17.29 -17.52 4.35
CA GLY A 119 18.15 -18.62 3.94
C GLY A 119 19.61 -18.18 3.81
N LEU A 120 20.23 -17.82 4.94
CA LEU A 120 21.67 -17.97 5.17
C LEU A 120 21.91 -18.35 6.64
#